data_AF-A0A7M4DT16-F1
#
_entry.id   AF-A0A7M4DT16-F1
#
_cell.length_a   1.000
_cell.length_b   1.000
_cell.length_c   1.000
_cell.angle_alpha   90.00
_cell.angle_beta   90.00
_cell.angle_gamma   90.00
#
_symmetry.space_group_name_H-M   'P 1'
#
loop_
_entity.id
_entity.type
_entity.pdbx_description
1 polymer ?
#
loop_
_entity_poly.entity_id
_entity_poly.type
_entity_poly.pdbx_seq_one_letter_code
_entity_poly.pdbx_strand_id
1 'polypeptide(L)'
;MARRHNWREKVLVLEHTESYPTAGVQVPAGGVDPGEDPADTATRELFEETGLRVPGPAQYLSSQRWHDEAAPSRIRHYYRLTAPLETPDRWEHVVSAGEEDSGCCSGCPSGR
;
A
#
# COMPACT_ATOMS: atom_id res chain seq x y z
N MET A 1 -6.03 7.48 1.44
CA MET A 1 -6.00 8.80 0.74
C MET A 1 -7.36 9.46 0.84
N ALA A 2 -7.48 10.79 0.79
CA ALA A 2 -8.77 11.48 0.87
C ALA A 2 -8.84 12.63 -0.16
N ARG A 3 -9.85 12.62 -1.02
CA ARG A 3 -10.13 13.68 -2.02
C ARG A 3 -11.33 14.52 -1.61
N ARG A 4 -11.30 15.84 -1.86
CA ARG A 4 -12.45 16.73 -1.67
C ARG A 4 -12.92 17.29 -3.01
N HIS A 5 -13.80 16.53 -3.68
CA HIS A 5 -14.72 17.04 -4.68
C HIS A 5 -16.11 16.55 -4.24
N ASN A 6 -17.01 17.47 -3.90
CA ASN A 6 -18.41 17.20 -3.53
C ASN A 6 -18.59 16.41 -2.21
N TRP A 7 -18.34 17.02 -1.03
CA TRP A 7 -18.63 16.53 0.35
C TRP A 7 -18.28 15.07 0.72
N ARG A 8 -17.63 14.29 -0.14
CA ARG A 8 -17.31 12.88 0.12
C ARG A 8 -15.81 12.68 -0.04
N GLU A 9 -15.16 12.46 1.09
CA GLU A 9 -13.77 11.98 1.12
C GLU A 9 -13.72 10.59 0.49
N LYS A 10 -12.93 10.43 -0.58
CA LYS A 10 -12.71 9.12 -1.24
C LYS A 10 -11.36 8.55 -0.84
N VAL A 11 -11.32 7.26 -0.54
CA VAL A 11 -10.11 6.48 -0.28
C VAL A 11 -9.76 5.63 -1.49
N LEU A 12 -8.52 5.75 -1.98
CA LEU A 12 -8.00 4.81 -2.97
C LEU A 12 -7.82 3.46 -2.31
N VAL A 13 -8.34 2.44 -2.98
CA VAL A 13 -8.16 1.04 -2.63
C VAL A 13 -7.71 0.28 -3.88
N LEU A 14 -7.02 -0.82 -3.65
CA LEU A 14 -6.56 -1.76 -4.67
C LEU A 14 -7.50 -2.95 -4.67
N GLU A 15 -7.94 -3.33 -5.87
CA GLU A 15 -8.67 -4.56 -6.14
C GLU A 15 -7.75 -5.45 -6.96
N HIS A 16 -7.49 -6.66 -6.49
CA HIS A 16 -6.61 -7.60 -7.19
C HIS A 16 -7.36 -8.31 -8.32
N THR A 17 -6.62 -8.64 -9.38
CA THR A 17 -7.14 -9.36 -10.54
C THR A 17 -7.52 -10.81 -10.19
N GLU A 18 -8.19 -11.50 -11.11
CA GLU A 18 -8.61 -12.92 -11.00
C GLU A 18 -7.50 -13.89 -10.59
N SER A 19 -6.23 -13.52 -10.75
CA SER A 19 -5.09 -14.31 -10.31
C SER A 19 -4.96 -14.39 -8.78
N TYR A 20 -5.56 -13.45 -8.03
CA TYR A 20 -5.53 -13.39 -6.56
C TYR A 20 -6.90 -12.99 -5.99
N PRO A 21 -7.95 -13.82 -6.20
CA PRO A 21 -9.33 -13.47 -5.87
C PRO A 21 -9.58 -13.34 -4.36
N THR A 22 -8.69 -13.91 -3.53
CA THR A 22 -8.79 -13.89 -2.07
C THR A 22 -8.06 -12.71 -1.42
N ALA A 23 -7.28 -11.94 -2.18
CA ALA A 23 -6.49 -10.83 -1.62
C ALA A 23 -7.36 -9.70 -1.06
N GLY A 24 -8.64 -9.64 -1.45
CA GLY A 24 -9.60 -8.68 -0.94
C GLY A 24 -9.27 -7.24 -1.37
N VAL A 25 -9.94 -6.29 -0.71
CA VAL A 25 -9.73 -4.85 -0.93
C VAL A 25 -8.60 -4.37 -0.02
N GLN A 26 -7.57 -3.75 -0.59
CA GLN A 26 -6.40 -3.27 0.17
C GLN A 26 -6.16 -1.78 -0.05
N VAL A 27 -5.36 -1.16 0.82
CA VAL A 27 -4.75 0.15 0.54
C VAL A 27 -3.30 -0.08 0.11
N PRO A 28 -2.68 0.83 -0.66
CA PRO A 28 -1.28 0.68 -1.02
C PRO A 28 -0.39 0.52 0.20
N ALA A 29 0.48 -0.48 0.19
CA ALA A 29 1.30 -0.83 1.33
C ALA A 29 2.43 -1.80 0.95
N GLY A 30 3.58 -1.61 1.56
CA GLY A 30 4.68 -2.57 1.46
C GLY A 30 5.70 -2.44 2.58
N GLY A 31 6.87 -3.04 2.35
CA GLY A 31 7.96 -3.11 3.32
C GLY A 31 8.70 -1.79 3.42
N VAL A 32 9.17 -1.47 4.63
CA VAL A 32 10.15 -0.39 4.83
C VAL A 32 11.53 -0.99 4.58
N ASP A 33 12.27 -0.43 3.62
CA ASP A 33 13.63 -0.87 3.33
C ASP A 33 14.61 -0.46 4.45
N PRO A 34 15.75 -1.16 4.61
CA PRO A 34 16.73 -0.81 5.63
C PRO A 34 17.21 0.64 5.53
N GLY A 35 16.85 1.45 6.54
CA GLY A 35 17.22 2.87 6.61
C GLY A 35 16.27 3.83 5.88
N GLU A 36 15.21 3.32 5.26
CA GLU A 36 14.17 4.14 4.63
C GLU A 36 13.26 4.77 5.70
N ASP A 37 12.85 6.03 5.50
CA ASP A 37 11.83 6.64 6.35
C ASP A 37 10.45 6.07 5.99
N PRO A 38 9.60 5.66 6.95
CA PRO A 38 8.31 5.06 6.62
C PRO A 38 7.34 5.97 5.83
N ALA A 39 7.52 7.30 5.88
CA ALA A 39 6.76 8.23 5.04
C ALA A 39 7.22 8.18 3.56
N ASP A 40 8.53 8.00 3.35
CA ASP A 40 9.11 7.82 2.02
C ASP A 40 8.70 6.46 1.45
N THR A 41 8.75 5.39 2.26
CA THR A 41 8.19 4.07 1.93
C THR A 41 6.74 4.20 1.46
N ALA A 42 5.88 4.87 2.23
CA ALA A 42 4.46 5.01 1.86
C ALA A 42 4.26 5.75 0.52
N THR A 43 5.18 6.66 0.18
CA THR A 43 5.14 7.40 -1.09
C THR A 43 5.66 6.54 -2.24
N ARG A 44 6.73 5.76 -2.02
CA ARG A 44 7.28 4.81 -2.99
C ARG A 44 6.26 3.72 -3.34
N GLU A 45 5.74 3.03 -2.34
CA GLU A 45 4.76 1.94 -2.52
C GLU A 45 3.50 2.43 -3.25
N LEU A 46 2.99 3.62 -2.89
CA LEU A 46 1.89 4.23 -3.62
C LEU A 46 2.20 4.36 -5.12
N PHE A 47 3.41 4.81 -5.47
CA PHE A 47 3.79 4.97 -6.86
C PHE A 47 3.98 3.61 -7.56
N GLU A 48 4.64 2.65 -6.90
CA GLU A 48 4.92 1.33 -7.47
C GLU A 48 3.62 0.54 -7.74
N GLU A 49 2.68 0.57 -6.81
CA GLU A 49 1.44 -0.22 -6.90
C GLU A 49 0.33 0.46 -7.69
N THR A 50 0.39 1.78 -7.90
CA THR A 50 -0.72 2.54 -8.52
C THR A 50 -0.31 3.45 -9.66
N GLY A 51 0.99 3.70 -9.84
CA GLY A 51 1.51 4.71 -10.78
C GLY A 51 1.23 6.15 -10.35
N LEU A 52 0.54 6.37 -9.22
CA LEU A 52 0.13 7.70 -8.79
C LEU A 52 1.27 8.45 -8.10
N ARG A 53 1.60 9.63 -8.64
CA ARG A 53 2.45 10.61 -7.97
C ARG A 53 1.59 11.65 -7.29
N VAL A 54 1.85 11.89 -6.02
CA VAL A 54 1.11 12.85 -5.19
C VAL A 54 2.03 14.00 -4.77
N PRO A 55 1.53 15.25 -4.73
CA PRO A 55 2.30 16.37 -4.24
C PRO A 55 2.28 16.42 -2.71
N GLY A 56 3.39 16.89 -2.13
CA GLY A 56 3.52 17.16 -0.70
C GLY A 56 3.85 15.92 0.14
N PRO A 57 4.08 16.12 1.46
CA PRO A 57 4.52 15.05 2.33
C PRO A 57 3.39 14.10 2.70
N ALA A 58 3.73 12.83 2.91
CA ALA A 58 2.85 11.86 3.54
C ALA A 58 2.54 12.29 4.99
N GLN A 59 1.26 12.40 5.33
CA GLN A 59 0.84 12.85 6.66
C GLN A 59 0.67 11.64 7.58
N TYR A 60 1.45 11.58 8.65
CA TYR A 60 1.32 10.52 9.64
C TYR A 60 -0.08 10.47 10.26
N LEU A 61 -0.66 9.28 10.36
CA LEU A 61 -1.94 9.04 11.02
C LEU A 61 -1.73 8.26 12.33
N SER A 62 -1.13 7.08 12.24
CA SER A 62 -0.92 6.20 13.40
C SER A 62 0.11 5.12 13.10
N SER A 63 0.59 4.46 14.15
CA SER A 63 1.38 3.23 14.06
C SER A 63 0.71 2.16 14.90
N GLN A 64 0.54 0.96 14.36
CA GLN A 64 -0.07 -0.15 15.10
C GLN A 64 0.84 -1.35 15.04
N ARG A 65 1.03 -1.98 16.20
CA ARG A 65 1.73 -3.25 16.28
C ARG A 65 0.76 -4.35 15.89
N TRP A 66 1.12 -5.07 14.84
CA TRP A 66 0.45 -6.27 14.42
C TRP A 66 1.14 -7.47 15.05
N HIS A 67 0.40 -8.23 15.83
CA HIS A 67 0.86 -9.49 16.40
C HIS A 67 0.31 -10.64 15.59
N ASP A 68 1.21 -11.53 15.20
CA ASP A 68 0.89 -12.84 14.65
C ASP A 68 1.52 -13.85 15.62
N GLU A 69 0.76 -14.85 16.07
CA GLU A 69 1.32 -15.89 16.95
C GLU A 69 2.38 -16.73 16.22
N ALA A 70 2.30 -16.81 14.90
CA ALA A 70 3.20 -17.60 14.05
C ALA A 70 4.36 -16.79 13.46
N ALA A 71 4.41 -15.46 13.63
CA ALA A 71 5.44 -14.61 13.04
C ALA A 71 5.89 -13.47 13.97
N PRO A 72 7.09 -12.89 13.76
CA PRO A 72 7.53 -11.72 14.52
C PRO A 72 6.52 -10.58 14.42
N SER A 73 6.30 -9.89 15.54
CA SER A 73 5.43 -8.71 15.56
C SER A 73 5.92 -7.67 14.55
N ARG A 74 5.02 -7.15 13.73
CA ARG A 74 5.30 -6.09 12.76
C ARG A 74 4.71 -4.77 13.26
N ILE A 75 5.30 -3.64 12.87
CA ILE A 75 4.69 -2.33 13.08
C ILE A 75 4.21 -1.84 11.72
N ARG A 76 2.94 -1.51 11.62
CA ARG A 76 2.36 -0.86 10.44
C ARG A 76 2.26 0.63 10.71
N HIS A 77 2.88 1.44 9.86
CA HIS A 77 2.76 2.89 9.88
C HIS A 77 1.74 3.33 8.84
N TYR A 78 0.74 4.10 9.26
CA TYR A 78 -0.35 4.56 8.40
C TYR A 78 -0.19 6.03 8.08
N TYR A 79 -0.25 6.35 6.79
CA TYR A 79 -0.12 7.70 6.27
C TYR A 79 -1.32 8.09 5.41
N ARG A 80 -1.63 9.38 5.40
CA ARG A 80 -2.56 10.01 4.46
C ARG A 80 -1.76 10.79 3.43
N LEU A 81 -1.93 10.40 2.17
CA LEU A 81 -1.51 11.16 1.02
C LEU A 81 -2.74 11.76 0.32
N THR A 82 -2.56 12.94 -0.26
CA THR A 82 -3.64 13.70 -0.92
C THR A 82 -3.42 13.65 -2.42
N ALA A 83 -4.29 12.94 -3.12
CA ALA A 83 -4.24 12.84 -4.57
C ALA A 83 -4.69 14.14 -5.25
N PRO A 84 -4.12 14.50 -6.43
CA PRO A 84 -4.59 15.65 -7.22
C PRO A 84 -6.09 15.58 -7.53
N LEU A 85 -6.72 16.73 -7.83
CA LEU A 85 -8.17 16.74 -8.10
C LEU A 85 -8.52 16.04 -9.41
N GLU A 86 -7.60 16.06 -10.37
CA GLU A 86 -7.74 15.49 -11.71
C GLU A 86 -7.46 13.98 -11.81
N THR A 87 -7.00 13.31 -10.74
CA THR A 87 -6.76 11.86 -10.84
C THR A 87 -8.09 11.11 -11.08
N PRO A 88 -8.15 10.08 -11.94
CA PRO A 88 -9.39 9.37 -12.21
C PRO A 88 -9.96 8.68 -10.95
N ASP A 89 -11.26 8.35 -10.97
CA ASP A 89 -11.92 7.61 -9.89
C ASP A 89 -11.55 6.11 -9.90
N ARG A 90 -11.17 5.58 -11.07
CA ARG A 90 -10.69 4.21 -11.28
C ARG A 90 -9.72 4.17 -12.45
N TRP A 91 -8.67 3.38 -12.31
CA TRP A 91 -7.72 3.06 -13.38
C TRP A 91 -7.11 1.68 -13.11
N GLU A 92 -6.41 1.15 -14.10
CA GLU A 92 -5.65 -0.10 -13.99
C GLU A 92 -4.16 0.23 -13.97
N HIS A 93 -3.39 -0.54 -13.21
CA HIS A 93 -1.95 -0.39 -13.12
C HIS A 93 -1.29 -1.76 -12.93
N VAL A 94 -0.11 -1.93 -13.53
CA VAL A 94 0.72 -3.11 -13.31
C VAL A 94 1.78 -2.73 -12.29
N VAL A 95 1.77 -3.42 -11.15
CA VAL A 95 2.69 -3.16 -10.04
C VAL A 95 4.12 -3.17 -10.55
N SER A 96 4.85 -2.11 -10.21
CA SER A 96 6.23 -1.89 -10.63
C SER A 96 7.17 -2.27 -9.47
N ALA A 97 7.21 -3.53 -9.07
CA ALA A 97 8.09 -3.96 -7.98
C ALA A 97 9.44 -4.48 -8.52
N GLY A 98 10.53 -4.05 -7.86
CA GLY A 98 11.78 -4.82 -7.82
C GLY A 98 11.57 -6.17 -7.13
N GLU A 99 12.47 -7.12 -7.37
CA GLU A 99 12.31 -8.58 -7.16
C GLU A 99 11.99 -9.10 -5.73
N GLU A 100 11.58 -8.26 -4.79
CA GLU A 100 11.21 -8.65 -3.41
C GLU A 100 9.71 -8.57 -3.10
N ASP A 101 8.83 -8.65 -4.11
CA ASP A 101 7.44 -9.07 -3.88
C ASP A 101 7.27 -10.61 -3.88
N SER A 102 8.32 -11.30 -3.43
CA SER A 102 8.26 -12.69 -2.98
C SER A 102 7.76 -12.81 -1.52
N GLY A 103 7.35 -11.69 -0.91
CA GLY A 103 7.06 -11.55 0.52
C GLY A 103 5.59 -11.59 0.94
N CYS A 104 4.65 -11.67 0.00
CA CYS A 104 3.24 -12.00 0.28
C CYS A 104 2.83 -13.36 -0.30
N CYS A 105 3.73 -14.35 -0.25
CA CYS A 105 3.33 -15.76 -0.29
C CYS A 105 2.93 -16.22 1.13
N SER A 106 1.66 -16.07 1.50
CA SER A 106 1.10 -16.84 2.61
C SER A 106 0.92 -18.30 2.17
N GLY A 107 1.93 -19.12 2.46
CA GLY A 107 1.84 -20.58 2.41
C GLY A 107 2.40 -21.23 1.15
N CYS A 108 3.73 -21.34 1.06
CA CYS A 108 4.36 -22.44 0.32
C CYS A 108 4.87 -23.49 1.32
N PRO A 109 4.59 -24.79 1.12
CA PRO A 109 5.15 -25.83 1.97
C PRO A 109 6.66 -25.92 1.71
N SER A 110 7.43 -25.86 2.80
CA SER A 110 8.87 -26.10 2.78
C SER A 110 9.15 -27.52 2.27
N GLY A 111 9.65 -27.62 1.04
CA GLY A 111 10.18 -28.84 0.48
C GLY A 111 11.66 -29.01 0.79
N ARG A 112 11.98 -29.65 1.92
CA ARG A 112 12.89 -30.80 2.01
C ARG A 112 12.80 -31.45 3.38
#